data_AF-A0A525IMI4-F1
#
_entry.id   AF-A0A525IMI4-F1
#
_cell.length_a   1.000
_cell.length_b   1.000
_cell.length_c   1.000
_cell.angle_alpha   90.00
_cell.angle_beta   90.00
_cell.angle_gamma   90.00
#
_symmetry.space_group_name_H-M   'P 1'
#
loop_
_entity.id
_entity.type
_entity.pdbx_description
1 polymer ?
#
loop_
_entity_poly.entity_id
_entity_poly.type
_entity_poly.pdbx_seq_one_letter_code
_entity_poly.pdbx_strand_id
1 'polypeptide(L)'
;MTEGAGPIVIDDPVSSLDRDRGLKVAGRLAAEAQKRQVIVFTHDLIFFNDLCREADDLGVTTETIALFADGANAGKIDPAGVSWKGLSVNKRLARIRNDFAPVKKLHTSSPSDYEFKVKHLYGRLRDSYERLVEEHIFCDVVRRGVDRIETQKLRMVHLSDALAIRFHDGMTKANTHSHDNPASDTVSIPDPAAFETDLAYIEQLITDLKAESVSAESNRPSMKLKKD
;
A
#
# COMPACT_ATOMS: atom_id res chain seq x y z
N MET A 1 29.74 25.08 14.41
CA MET A 1 28.58 24.81 13.54
C MET A 1 29.00 25.20 12.13
N THR A 2 29.02 24.26 11.20
CA THR A 2 29.33 24.57 9.79
C THR A 2 28.12 25.27 9.18
N GLU A 3 28.32 26.48 8.64
CA GLU A 3 27.31 27.20 7.86
C GLU A 3 26.74 26.26 6.78
N GLY A 4 25.42 26.17 6.67
CA GLY A 4 24.73 25.39 5.63
C GLY A 4 24.17 24.01 6.02
N ALA A 5 24.38 23.53 7.26
CA ALA A 5 23.88 22.22 7.71
C ALA A 5 22.45 22.24 8.33
N GLY A 6 21.75 23.37 8.28
CA GLY A 6 20.40 23.48 8.84
C GLY A 6 19.35 22.69 8.03
N PRO A 7 18.23 22.28 8.67
CA PRO A 7 17.13 21.62 7.98
C PRO A 7 16.54 22.55 6.91
N ILE A 8 16.04 21.97 5.83
CA ILE A 8 15.28 22.70 4.81
C ILE A 8 13.83 22.25 4.82
N VAL A 9 12.94 23.23 4.63
CA VAL A 9 11.51 23.03 4.48
C VAL A 9 11.11 23.54 3.11
N ILE A 10 10.49 22.69 2.31
CA ILE A 10 10.09 23.01 0.94
C ILE A 10 8.59 22.80 0.82
N ASP A 11 7.89 23.85 0.43
CA ASP A 11 6.43 23.84 0.25
C ASP A 11 6.09 23.83 -1.24
N ASP A 12 5.35 22.80 -1.65
CA ASP A 12 4.90 22.51 -3.01
C ASP A 12 5.99 22.67 -4.09
N PRO A 13 7.08 21.86 -4.03
CA PRO A 13 8.24 21.99 -4.90
C PRO A 13 7.97 21.85 -6.40
N VAL A 14 6.78 21.36 -6.75
CA VAL A 14 6.37 21.02 -8.11
C VAL A 14 4.99 21.63 -8.38
N SER A 15 4.95 22.96 -8.49
CA SER A 15 3.78 23.67 -9.03
C SER A 15 4.01 23.98 -10.52
N SER A 16 3.08 23.56 -11.39
CA SER A 16 3.11 23.83 -12.84
C SER A 16 4.30 23.26 -13.62
N LEU A 17 5.03 22.28 -13.06
CA LEU A 17 6.13 21.60 -13.74
C LEU A 17 5.64 20.36 -14.48
N ASP A 18 6.29 20.05 -15.61
CA ASP A 18 6.11 18.78 -16.30
C ASP A 18 6.69 17.60 -15.49
N ARG A 19 6.23 16.38 -15.83
CA ARG A 19 6.60 15.12 -15.16
C ARG A 19 8.11 14.93 -15.03
N ASP A 20 8.88 15.27 -16.07
CA ASP A 20 10.33 15.06 -16.12
C ASP A 20 11.07 16.00 -15.18
N ARG A 21 10.61 17.24 -15.07
CA ARG A 21 11.15 18.20 -14.10
C ARG A 21 10.82 17.77 -12.67
N GLY A 22 9.60 17.28 -12.43
CA GLY A 22 9.20 16.72 -11.13
C GLY A 22 10.14 15.60 -10.66
N LEU A 23 10.48 14.65 -11.53
CA LEU A 23 11.45 13.58 -11.24
C LEU A 23 12.83 14.12 -10.86
N LYS A 24 13.35 15.09 -11.61
CA LYS A 24 14.66 15.71 -11.32
C LYS A 24 14.67 16.43 -9.97
N VAL A 25 13.56 17.07 -9.62
CA VAL A 25 13.40 17.70 -8.31
C VAL A 25 13.38 16.65 -7.20
N ALA A 26 12.61 15.57 -7.37
CA ALA A 26 12.56 14.47 -6.41
C ALA A 26 13.95 13.87 -6.14
N GLY A 27 14.69 13.52 -7.20
CA GLY A 27 16.04 12.97 -7.07
C GLY A 27 17.03 13.92 -6.38
N ARG A 28 16.94 15.24 -6.65
CA ARG A 28 17.77 16.23 -5.96
C ARG A 28 17.43 16.35 -4.48
N LEU A 29 16.15 16.34 -4.12
CA LEU A 29 15.72 16.42 -2.73
C LEU A 29 16.12 15.17 -1.94
N ALA A 30 15.97 13.99 -2.54
CA ALA A 30 16.44 12.73 -1.94
C ALA A 30 17.97 12.72 -1.75
N ALA A 31 18.74 13.19 -2.74
CA ALA A 31 20.20 13.31 -2.62
C ALA A 31 20.61 14.31 -1.52
N GLU A 32 19.87 15.41 -1.37
CA GLU A 32 20.12 16.40 -0.33
C GLU A 32 19.78 15.87 1.08
N ALA A 33 18.77 14.99 1.17
CA ALA A 33 18.35 14.35 2.41
C ALA A 33 19.41 13.42 3.03
N GLN A 34 20.42 12.99 2.25
CA GLN A 34 21.59 12.28 2.80
C GLN A 34 22.51 13.19 3.64
N LYS A 35 22.43 14.51 3.47
CA LYS A 35 23.34 15.47 4.09
C LYS A 35 22.69 16.26 5.23
N ARG A 36 21.38 16.49 5.15
CA ARG A 36 20.61 17.26 6.13
C ARG A 36 19.15 16.83 6.13
N GLN A 37 18.42 17.19 7.17
CA GLN A 37 16.98 16.96 7.21
C GLN A 37 16.27 17.79 6.13
N VAL A 38 15.41 17.12 5.36
CA VAL A 38 14.58 17.72 4.32
C VAL A 38 13.11 17.43 4.66
N ILE A 39 12.32 18.48 4.83
CA ILE A 39 10.88 18.41 5.09
C ILE A 39 10.17 18.93 3.84
N VAL A 40 9.27 18.13 3.28
CA VAL A 40 8.55 18.49 2.06
C VAL A 40 7.05 18.47 2.32
N PHE A 41 6.39 19.58 2.03
CA PHE A 41 4.94 19.65 1.91
C PHE A 41 4.58 19.58 0.42
N THR A 42 3.68 18.68 0.07
CA THR A 42 3.21 18.52 -1.31
C THR A 42 1.75 18.08 -1.29
N HIS A 43 0.98 18.60 -2.23
CA HIS A 43 -0.37 18.11 -2.52
C HIS A 43 -0.38 17.12 -3.70
N ASP A 44 0.73 17.05 -4.44
CA ASP A 44 0.91 16.13 -5.56
C ASP A 44 1.38 14.75 -5.06
N LEU A 45 0.47 13.77 -5.15
CA LEU A 45 0.73 12.37 -4.79
C LEU A 45 1.71 11.67 -5.73
N ILE A 46 1.80 12.07 -6.99
CA ILE A 46 2.74 11.50 -7.95
C ILE A 46 4.16 11.92 -7.55
N PHE A 47 4.36 13.22 -7.32
CA PHE A 47 5.65 13.73 -6.84
C PHE A 47 6.04 13.13 -5.50
N PHE A 48 5.10 13.00 -4.56
CA PHE A 48 5.32 12.31 -3.29
C PHE A 48 5.85 10.88 -3.48
N ASN A 49 5.22 10.10 -4.36
CA ASN A 49 5.64 8.73 -4.63
C ASN A 49 7.03 8.67 -5.29
N ASP A 50 7.33 9.58 -6.21
CA ASP A 50 8.67 9.66 -6.80
C ASP A 50 9.72 10.01 -5.75
N LEU A 51 9.47 11.01 -4.90
CA LEU A 51 10.40 11.40 -3.84
C LEU A 51 10.68 10.24 -2.87
N CYS A 52 9.64 9.49 -2.48
CA CYS A 52 9.83 8.29 -1.65
C CYS A 52 10.68 7.23 -2.36
N ARG A 53 10.42 6.98 -3.65
CA ARG A 53 11.22 6.02 -4.44
C ARG A 53 12.68 6.44 -4.51
N GLU A 54 12.96 7.69 -4.87
CA GLU A 54 14.34 8.19 -4.97
C GLU A 54 15.05 8.17 -3.60
N ALA A 55 14.31 8.41 -2.51
CA ALA A 55 14.83 8.30 -1.16
C ALA A 55 15.17 6.85 -0.79
N ASP A 56 14.26 5.91 -1.08
CA ASP A 56 14.47 4.47 -0.86
C ASP A 56 15.66 3.94 -1.67
N ASP A 57 15.79 4.34 -2.95
CA ASP A 57 16.92 3.96 -3.83
C ASP A 57 18.27 4.48 -3.29
N LEU A 58 18.25 5.61 -2.57
CA LEU A 58 19.43 6.20 -1.91
C LEU A 58 19.58 5.75 -0.44
N GLY A 59 18.72 4.87 0.07
CA GLY A 59 18.75 4.39 1.44
C GLY A 59 18.44 5.44 2.50
N VAL A 60 17.73 6.51 2.14
CA VAL A 60 17.31 7.58 3.05
C VAL A 60 16.07 7.13 3.81
N THR A 61 16.11 7.17 5.15
CA THR A 61 14.93 6.88 5.98
C THR A 61 13.90 7.99 5.83
N THR A 62 12.67 7.64 5.44
CA THR A 62 11.57 8.58 5.22
C THR A 62 10.49 8.44 6.30
N GLU A 63 10.04 9.57 6.83
CA GLU A 63 8.82 9.67 7.62
C GLU A 63 7.78 10.39 6.79
N THR A 64 6.60 9.78 6.60
CA THR A 64 5.51 10.39 5.85
C THR A 64 4.38 10.77 6.79
N ILE A 65 3.84 11.98 6.62
CA ILE A 65 2.67 12.47 7.36
C ILE A 65 1.64 12.99 6.37
N ALA A 66 0.40 12.49 6.48
CA ALA A 66 -0.71 12.94 5.67
C ALA A 66 -1.50 14.02 6.44
N LEU A 67 -1.60 15.20 5.83
CA LEU A 67 -2.37 16.34 6.32
C LEU A 67 -3.72 16.40 5.59
N PHE A 68 -4.80 16.62 6.34
CA PHE A 68 -6.14 16.74 5.83
C PHE A 68 -6.82 18.00 6.36
N ALA A 69 -7.73 18.54 5.54
CA ALA A 69 -8.69 19.55 5.95
C ALA A 69 -10.10 18.97 5.83
N ASP A 70 -10.96 19.17 6.83
CA ASP A 70 -12.32 18.66 6.84
C ASP A 70 -13.37 19.76 6.68
N GLY A 71 -13.13 20.72 5.77
CA GLY A 71 -14.04 21.83 5.46
C GLY A 71 -14.24 22.86 6.60
N ALA A 72 -14.18 22.43 7.86
CA ALA A 72 -14.28 23.24 9.06
C ALA A 72 -12.91 23.48 9.71
N ASN A 73 -11.97 22.53 9.62
CA ASN A 73 -10.64 22.66 10.21
C ASN A 73 -9.55 22.19 9.23
N ALA A 74 -8.43 22.90 9.20
CA ALA A 74 -7.21 22.50 8.50
C ALA A 74 -6.17 21.93 9.48
N GLY A 75 -5.22 21.13 8.97
CA GLY A 75 -4.10 20.61 9.77
C GLY A 75 -4.38 19.33 10.56
N LYS A 76 -5.41 18.57 10.19
CA LYS A 76 -5.64 17.25 10.79
C LYS A 76 -4.60 16.26 10.27
N ILE A 77 -3.95 15.54 11.18
CA ILE A 77 -2.99 14.47 10.86
C ILE A 77 -3.70 13.12 10.94
N ASP A 78 -3.53 12.24 9.95
CA ASP A 78 -3.77 10.80 10.19
C ASP A 78 -2.55 10.28 10.96
N PRO A 79 -2.71 9.77 12.21
CA PRO A 79 -1.59 9.24 12.99
C PRO A 79 -0.81 8.13 12.30
N ALA A 80 -1.38 7.48 11.27
CA ALA A 80 -0.74 6.45 10.47
C ALA A 80 0.20 6.99 9.36
N GLY A 81 0.30 8.32 9.20
CA GLY A 81 1.30 8.96 8.34
C GLY A 81 1.03 8.93 6.83
N VAL A 82 0.28 7.96 6.31
CA VAL A 82 -0.11 7.87 4.90
C VAL A 82 -1.60 7.52 4.80
N SER A 83 -2.32 8.18 3.88
CA SER A 83 -3.71 7.81 3.58
C SER A 83 -3.79 6.32 3.16
N TRP A 84 -4.91 5.66 3.44
CA TRP A 84 -5.15 4.25 3.03
C TRP A 84 -4.72 3.94 1.59
N LYS A 85 -4.94 4.89 0.67
CA LYS A 85 -4.61 4.77 -0.75
C LYS A 85 -3.10 4.66 -1.02
N GLY A 86 -2.25 5.23 -0.18
CA GLY A 86 -0.79 5.19 -0.32
C GLY A 86 -0.10 4.03 0.41
N LEU A 87 -0.82 3.27 1.24
CA LEU A 87 -0.24 2.14 1.98
C LEU A 87 0.00 0.92 1.07
N SER A 88 1.18 0.32 1.17
CA SER A 88 1.48 -1.04 0.65
C SER A 88 0.54 -2.09 1.22
N VAL A 89 0.37 -3.23 0.55
CA VAL A 89 -0.48 -4.34 1.04
C VAL A 89 -0.11 -4.74 2.46
N ASN A 90 1.18 -4.91 2.76
CA ASN A 90 1.63 -5.36 4.09
C ASN A 90 1.27 -4.33 5.18
N LYS A 91 1.44 -3.03 4.91
CA LYS A 91 1.04 -1.96 5.84
C LYS A 91 -0.49 -1.91 6.02
N ARG A 92 -1.27 -2.18 4.97
CA ARG A 92 -2.74 -2.28 5.05
C ARG A 92 -3.17 -3.44 5.95
N LEU A 93 -2.59 -4.63 5.77
CA LEU A 93 -2.88 -5.81 6.59
C LEU A 93 -2.51 -5.60 8.05
N ALA A 94 -1.37 -4.96 8.33
CA ALA A 94 -0.98 -4.58 9.68
C ALA A 94 -2.01 -3.63 10.33
N ARG A 95 -2.48 -2.62 9.60
CA ARG A 95 -3.54 -1.70 10.07
C ARG A 95 -4.85 -2.44 10.33
N ILE A 96 -5.29 -3.31 9.42
CA ILE A 96 -6.50 -4.13 9.61
C ILE A 96 -6.38 -4.99 10.87
N ARG A 97 -5.22 -5.62 11.11
CA ARG A 97 -5.00 -6.43 12.32
C ARG A 97 -5.07 -5.59 13.60
N ASN A 98 -4.47 -4.40 13.60
CA ASN A 98 -4.52 -3.48 14.74
C ASN A 98 -5.95 -3.00 15.01
N ASP A 99 -6.68 -2.63 13.95
CA ASP A 99 -8.07 -2.18 14.04
C ASP A 99 -9.01 -3.31 14.49
N PHE A 100 -8.68 -4.57 14.16
CA PHE A 100 -9.45 -5.74 14.57
C PHE A 100 -9.26 -6.15 16.04
N ALA A 101 -8.07 -5.91 16.62
CA ALA A 101 -7.76 -6.30 17.99
C ALA A 101 -8.83 -5.89 19.04
N PRO A 102 -9.33 -4.65 19.07
CA PRO A 102 -10.42 -4.26 19.97
C PRO A 102 -11.80 -4.78 19.54
N VAL A 103 -12.00 -5.09 18.25
CA VAL A 103 -13.29 -5.55 17.68
C VAL A 103 -13.65 -6.95 18.17
N LYS A 104 -12.66 -7.83 18.40
CA LYS A 104 -12.90 -9.21 18.85
C LYS A 104 -13.84 -9.32 20.06
N LYS A 105 -13.70 -8.42 21.03
CA LYS A 105 -14.51 -8.42 22.27
C LYS A 105 -15.98 -8.09 22.01
N LEU A 106 -16.25 -7.32 20.95
CA LEU A 106 -17.61 -6.91 20.57
C LEU A 106 -18.43 -8.11 20.10
N HIS A 107 -17.79 -9.17 19.58
CA HIS A 107 -18.50 -10.37 19.14
C HIS A 107 -19.43 -10.92 20.23
N THR A 108 -18.98 -10.89 21.48
CA THR A 108 -19.78 -11.30 22.65
C THR A 108 -20.54 -10.15 23.31
N SER A 109 -19.96 -8.94 23.37
CA SER A 109 -20.54 -7.85 24.16
C SER A 109 -21.54 -6.97 23.40
N SER A 110 -21.41 -6.87 22.08
CA SER A 110 -22.28 -6.08 21.19
C SER A 110 -22.23 -6.66 19.77
N PRO A 111 -23.00 -7.74 19.48
CA PRO A 111 -22.97 -8.43 18.19
C PRO A 111 -23.27 -7.51 16.99
N SER A 112 -24.14 -6.52 17.15
CA SER A 112 -24.45 -5.54 16.09
C SER A 112 -23.25 -4.62 15.78
N ASP A 113 -22.53 -4.15 16.80
CA ASP A 113 -21.33 -3.33 16.58
C ASP A 113 -20.19 -4.17 16.02
N TYR A 114 -20.10 -5.44 16.42
CA TYR A 114 -19.17 -6.38 15.83
C TYR A 114 -19.45 -6.56 14.35
N GLU A 115 -20.70 -6.83 13.96
CA GLU A 115 -21.11 -6.98 12.57
C GLU A 115 -20.72 -5.76 11.74
N PHE A 116 -21.07 -4.57 12.20
CA PHE A 116 -20.76 -3.32 11.50
C PHE A 116 -19.25 -3.15 11.30
N LYS A 117 -18.46 -3.37 12.35
CA LYS A 117 -17.00 -3.18 12.29
C LYS A 117 -16.31 -4.27 11.48
N VAL A 118 -16.72 -5.53 11.59
CA VAL A 118 -16.08 -6.63 10.83
C VAL A 118 -16.39 -6.50 9.34
N LYS A 119 -17.61 -6.08 8.95
CA LYS A 119 -17.95 -5.75 7.55
C LYS A 119 -17.05 -4.64 7.00
N HIS A 120 -16.82 -3.58 7.79
CA HIS A 120 -15.87 -2.52 7.40
C HIS A 120 -14.46 -3.07 7.17
N LEU A 121 -13.97 -3.94 8.06
CA LEU A 121 -12.64 -4.54 7.93
C LEU A 121 -12.54 -5.48 6.73
N TYR A 122 -13.60 -6.21 6.37
CA TYR A 122 -13.65 -6.97 5.11
C TYR A 122 -13.62 -6.06 3.88
N GLY A 123 -14.26 -4.88 3.92
CA GLY A 123 -14.11 -3.86 2.87
C GLY A 123 -12.64 -3.43 2.70
N ARG A 124 -11.92 -3.22 3.80
CA ARG A 124 -10.48 -2.94 3.79
C ARG A 124 -9.64 -4.14 3.31
N LEU A 125 -10.04 -5.36 3.64
CA LEU A 125 -9.38 -6.57 3.17
C LEU A 125 -9.53 -6.71 1.64
N ARG A 126 -10.72 -6.45 1.09
CA ARG A 126 -10.98 -6.40 -0.35
C ARG A 126 -10.09 -5.35 -1.04
N ASP A 127 -10.02 -4.14 -0.52
CA ASP A 127 -9.10 -3.10 -1.03
C ASP A 127 -7.64 -3.58 -1.05
N SER A 128 -7.25 -4.44 -0.09
CA SER A 128 -5.90 -5.00 0.00
C SER A 128 -5.66 -6.07 -1.07
N TYR A 129 -6.65 -6.90 -1.39
CA TYR A 129 -6.58 -7.79 -2.56
C TYR A 129 -6.47 -7.01 -3.88
N GLU A 130 -7.14 -5.87 -4.03
CA GLU A 130 -6.97 -5.04 -5.23
C GLU A 130 -5.53 -4.49 -5.33
N ARG A 131 -4.96 -4.04 -4.20
CA ARG A 131 -3.58 -3.57 -4.16
C ARG A 131 -2.56 -4.69 -4.37
N LEU A 132 -2.89 -5.91 -3.96
CA LEU A 132 -2.09 -7.13 -4.17
C LEU A 132 -1.83 -7.43 -5.64
N VAL A 133 -2.83 -7.17 -6.50
CA VAL A 133 -2.70 -7.34 -7.95
C VAL A 133 -1.55 -6.50 -8.50
N GLU A 134 -1.48 -5.23 -8.10
CA GLU A 134 -0.44 -4.31 -8.57
C GLU A 134 0.94 -4.64 -7.97
N GLU A 135 1.02 -4.90 -6.65
CA GLU A 135 2.31 -5.06 -5.95
C GLU A 135 2.97 -6.43 -6.14
N HIS A 136 2.19 -7.50 -6.13
CA HIS A 136 2.75 -8.86 -6.05
C HIS A 136 2.42 -9.71 -7.27
N ILE A 137 1.26 -9.56 -7.91
CA ILE A 137 0.96 -10.29 -9.16
C ILE A 137 1.70 -9.63 -10.33
N PHE A 138 1.54 -8.32 -10.49
CA PHE A 138 2.22 -7.56 -11.55
C PHE A 138 3.57 -7.00 -11.12
N CYS A 139 4.04 -7.25 -9.90
CA CYS A 139 5.38 -6.85 -9.44
C CYS A 139 5.67 -5.36 -9.69
N ASP A 140 4.69 -4.47 -9.45
CA ASP A 140 4.73 -3.03 -9.74
C ASP A 140 4.99 -2.65 -11.21
N VAL A 141 4.80 -3.57 -12.18
CA VAL A 141 4.83 -3.24 -13.62
C VAL A 141 3.80 -2.16 -13.95
N VAL A 142 2.61 -2.29 -13.37
CA VAL A 142 1.52 -1.32 -13.49
C VAL A 142 1.07 -0.91 -12.09
N ARG A 143 1.00 0.40 -11.84
CA ARG A 143 0.52 0.99 -10.58
C ARG A 143 -0.48 2.09 -10.87
N ARG A 144 -1.64 2.08 -10.21
CA ARG A 144 -2.64 3.15 -10.40
C ARG A 144 -2.04 4.48 -9.94
N GLY A 145 -2.13 5.49 -10.81
CA GLY A 145 -1.59 6.83 -10.54
C GLY A 145 -0.08 6.98 -10.75
N VAL A 146 0.57 5.98 -11.35
CA VAL A 146 1.96 6.08 -11.81
C VAL A 146 1.97 6.05 -13.33
N ASP A 147 2.58 7.05 -13.95
CA ASP A 147 2.62 7.21 -15.42
C ASP A 147 3.60 6.23 -16.09
N ARG A 148 4.65 5.83 -15.38
CA ARG A 148 5.67 4.93 -15.90
C ARG A 148 5.24 3.47 -15.78
N ILE A 149 5.37 2.73 -16.88
CA ILE A 149 5.28 1.26 -16.89
C ILE A 149 6.67 0.65 -16.71
N GLU A 150 6.86 -0.15 -15.66
CA GLU A 150 8.14 -0.78 -15.30
C GLU A 150 8.39 -2.06 -16.13
N THR A 151 8.52 -1.93 -17.45
CA THR A 151 8.61 -3.09 -18.38
C THR A 151 9.73 -4.07 -18.05
N GLN A 152 10.83 -3.60 -17.44
CA GLN A 152 11.92 -4.47 -17.00
C GLN A 152 11.47 -5.45 -15.91
N LYS A 153 10.47 -5.11 -15.08
CA LYS A 153 9.94 -5.97 -14.01
C LYS A 153 9.08 -7.12 -14.53
N LEU A 154 8.74 -7.16 -15.83
CA LEU A 154 8.05 -8.31 -16.43
C LEU A 154 8.80 -9.63 -16.23
N ARG A 155 10.13 -9.58 -16.05
CA ARG A 155 10.94 -10.75 -15.70
C ARG A 155 10.53 -11.42 -14.37
N MET A 156 9.87 -10.71 -13.47
CA MET A 156 9.39 -11.19 -12.17
C MET A 156 7.92 -11.63 -12.20
N VAL A 157 7.17 -11.27 -13.24
CA VAL A 157 5.73 -11.55 -13.32
C VAL A 157 5.49 -13.03 -13.62
N HIS A 158 4.82 -13.69 -12.69
CA HIS A 158 4.31 -15.05 -12.81
C HIS A 158 3.11 -15.21 -11.88
N LEU A 159 2.12 -15.95 -12.33
CA LEU A 159 0.96 -16.34 -11.53
C LEU A 159 0.59 -17.75 -11.94
N SER A 160 0.88 -18.74 -11.08
CA SER A 160 0.42 -20.10 -11.31
C SER A 160 -1.10 -20.22 -11.16
N ASP A 161 -1.70 -21.23 -11.78
CA ASP A 161 -3.13 -21.53 -11.64
C ASP A 161 -3.52 -21.73 -10.17
N ALA A 162 -2.65 -22.37 -9.39
CA ALA A 162 -2.86 -22.60 -7.96
C ALA A 162 -2.97 -21.28 -7.18
N LEU A 163 -2.09 -20.31 -7.43
CA LEU A 163 -2.16 -19.01 -6.78
C LEU A 163 -3.30 -18.14 -7.33
N ALA A 164 -3.65 -18.27 -8.61
CA ALA A 164 -4.80 -17.59 -9.21
C ALA A 164 -6.12 -18.03 -8.56
N ILE A 165 -6.31 -19.33 -8.37
CA ILE A 165 -7.48 -19.88 -7.67
C ILE A 165 -7.50 -19.39 -6.23
N ARG A 166 -6.37 -19.45 -5.52
CA ARG A 166 -6.31 -18.96 -4.13
C ARG A 166 -6.63 -17.48 -4.01
N PHE A 167 -6.17 -16.66 -4.93
CA PHE A 167 -6.52 -15.24 -5.02
C PHE A 167 -8.04 -15.08 -5.25
N HIS A 168 -8.61 -15.83 -6.19
CA HIS A 168 -10.04 -15.80 -6.48
C HIS A 168 -10.88 -16.14 -5.25
N ASP A 169 -10.54 -17.22 -4.55
CA ASP A 169 -11.26 -17.66 -3.35
C ASP A 169 -11.19 -16.61 -2.23
N GLY A 170 -9.99 -16.08 -1.99
CA GLY A 170 -9.76 -15.03 -0.99
C GLY A 170 -10.50 -13.72 -1.30
N MET A 171 -10.44 -13.27 -2.55
CA MET A 171 -11.18 -12.08 -3.01
C MET A 171 -12.69 -12.30 -2.94
N THR A 172 -13.18 -13.47 -3.33
CA THR A 172 -14.60 -13.82 -3.26
C THR A 172 -15.08 -13.75 -1.82
N LYS A 173 -14.35 -14.35 -0.88
CA LYS A 173 -14.68 -14.32 0.54
C LYS A 173 -14.67 -12.89 1.10
N ALA A 174 -13.66 -12.10 0.76
CA ALA A 174 -13.61 -10.69 1.17
C ALA A 174 -14.80 -9.90 0.61
N ASN A 175 -15.20 -10.17 -0.64
CA ASN A 175 -16.34 -9.52 -1.27
C ASN A 175 -17.65 -9.89 -0.54
N THR A 176 -17.89 -11.18 -0.31
CA THR A 176 -19.09 -11.72 0.37
C THR A 176 -19.35 -11.07 1.73
N HIS A 177 -18.30 -10.74 2.49
CA HIS A 177 -18.46 -10.15 3.82
C HIS A 177 -18.30 -8.62 3.87
N SER A 178 -18.06 -7.97 2.73
CA SER A 178 -17.80 -6.51 2.66
C SER A 178 -19.02 -5.66 2.32
N HIS A 179 -20.10 -6.25 1.79
CA HIS A 179 -21.31 -5.55 1.32
C HIS A 179 -22.58 -6.13 1.93
N ASP A 180 -23.70 -5.46 1.68
CA ASP A 180 -25.02 -5.97 2.05
C ASP A 180 -25.40 -7.14 1.15
N ASN A 181 -25.72 -8.28 1.76
CA ASN A 181 -26.17 -9.47 1.04
C ASN A 181 -27.70 -9.48 1.01
N PRO A 182 -28.33 -10.01 -0.05
CA PRO A 182 -29.78 -10.08 -0.13
C PRO A 182 -30.34 -10.87 1.06
N ALA A 183 -31.51 -10.47 1.58
CA ALA A 183 -32.13 -11.11 2.74
C ALA A 183 -32.40 -12.63 2.59
N SER A 184 -32.41 -13.14 1.35
CA SER A 184 -32.52 -14.56 1.02
C SER A 184 -31.22 -15.35 1.25
N ASP A 185 -30.06 -14.69 1.23
CA ASP A 185 -28.76 -15.30 1.50
C ASP A 185 -28.40 -15.07 2.97
N THR A 186 -28.57 -16.11 3.79
CA THR A 186 -28.16 -16.10 5.20
C THR A 186 -26.65 -16.29 5.30
N VAL A 187 -25.89 -15.29 4.87
CA VAL A 187 -24.44 -15.25 5.08
C VAL A 187 -24.18 -14.99 6.56
N SER A 188 -23.71 -16.00 7.28
CA SER A 188 -23.33 -15.85 8.68
C SER A 188 -22.20 -14.84 8.83
N ILE A 189 -22.30 -14.01 9.87
CA ILE A 189 -21.23 -13.08 10.24
C ILE A 189 -20.01 -13.90 10.68
N PRO A 190 -18.82 -13.69 10.09
CA PRO A 190 -17.62 -14.43 10.48
C PRO A 190 -17.27 -14.18 11.94
N ASP A 191 -17.02 -15.25 12.69
CA ASP A 191 -16.51 -15.14 14.05
C ASP A 191 -15.06 -14.60 14.06
N PRO A 192 -14.52 -14.23 15.24
CA PRO A 192 -13.20 -13.63 15.26
C PRO A 192 -12.07 -14.52 14.75
N ALA A 193 -12.15 -15.83 14.95
CA ALA A 193 -11.13 -16.77 14.50
C ALA A 193 -11.18 -16.97 12.98
N ALA A 194 -12.39 -16.96 12.40
CA ALA A 194 -12.59 -16.98 10.96
C ALA A 194 -11.96 -15.76 10.29
N PHE A 195 -12.16 -14.56 10.85
CA PHE A 195 -11.53 -13.33 10.32
C PHE A 195 -10.00 -13.37 10.40
N GLU A 196 -9.43 -13.89 11.50
CA GLU A 196 -7.97 -14.07 11.63
C GLU A 196 -7.41 -15.07 10.62
N THR A 197 -8.14 -16.15 10.37
CA THR A 197 -7.79 -17.14 9.34
C THR A 197 -7.76 -16.48 7.96
N ASP A 198 -8.72 -15.62 7.65
CA ASP A 198 -8.78 -14.90 6.38
C ASP A 198 -7.64 -13.89 6.21
N LEU A 199 -7.24 -13.22 7.31
CA LEU A 199 -6.05 -12.37 7.31
C LEU A 199 -4.76 -13.16 7.07
N ALA A 200 -4.60 -14.29 7.77
CA ALA A 200 -3.44 -15.17 7.59
C ALA A 200 -3.40 -15.75 6.15
N TYR A 201 -4.56 -16.01 5.56
CA TYR A 201 -4.66 -16.54 4.22
C TYR A 201 -4.07 -15.61 3.15
N ILE A 202 -4.39 -14.31 3.20
CA ILE A 202 -3.80 -13.33 2.26
C ILE A 202 -2.30 -13.11 2.54
N GLU A 203 -1.87 -13.16 3.80
CA GLU A 203 -0.44 -13.04 4.15
C GLU A 203 0.38 -14.19 3.60
N GLN A 204 -0.16 -15.41 3.69
CA GLN A 204 0.47 -16.58 3.08
C GLN A 204 0.47 -16.47 1.56
N LEU A 205 -0.63 -16.03 0.95
CA LEU A 205 -0.71 -15.79 -0.50
C LEU A 205 0.36 -14.80 -0.97
N ILE A 206 0.58 -13.70 -0.25
CA ILE A 206 1.65 -12.73 -0.53
C ILE A 206 3.03 -13.40 -0.49
N THR A 207 3.27 -14.23 0.52
CA THR A 207 4.54 -14.95 0.68
C THR A 207 4.80 -15.87 -0.50
N ASP A 208 3.78 -16.62 -0.92
CA ASP A 208 3.89 -17.58 -2.03
C ASP A 208 4.04 -16.87 -3.38
N LEU A 209 3.30 -15.78 -3.62
CA LEU A 209 3.45 -14.93 -4.81
C LEU A 209 4.87 -14.38 -4.95
N LYS A 210 5.47 -13.91 -3.83
CA LYS A 210 6.86 -13.44 -3.82
C LYS A 210 7.83 -14.57 -4.17
N ALA A 211 7.62 -15.77 -3.64
CA ALA A 211 8.47 -16.91 -3.93
C ALA A 211 8.40 -17.31 -5.42
N GLU A 212 7.19 -17.37 -6.00
CA GLU A 212 6.99 -17.62 -7.43
C GLU A 212 7.64 -16.54 -8.30
N SER A 213 7.55 -15.28 -7.89
CA SER A 213 8.16 -14.14 -8.58
C SER A 213 9.70 -14.25 -8.65
N VAL A 214 10.35 -14.59 -7.54
CA VAL A 214 11.81 -14.84 -7.48
C VAL A 214 12.22 -16.03 -8.34
N SER A 215 11.43 -17.11 -8.32
CA SER A 215 11.65 -18.27 -9.19
C SER A 215 11.52 -17.90 -10.67
N ALA A 216 10.49 -17.12 -11.03
CA ALA A 216 10.26 -16.66 -12.40
C ALA A 216 11.42 -15.81 -12.92
N GLU A 217 11.95 -14.89 -12.10
CA GLU A 217 13.12 -14.09 -12.46
C GLU A 217 14.35 -14.98 -12.68
N SER A 218 14.59 -15.94 -11.78
CA SER A 218 15.71 -16.89 -11.87
C SER A 218 15.65 -17.75 -13.14
N ASN A 219 14.45 -18.13 -13.58
CA ASN A 219 14.21 -18.90 -14.80
C ASN A 219 14.32 -18.07 -16.09
N ARG A 220 14.55 -16.76 -16.00
CA ARG A 220 14.68 -15.84 -17.14
C ARG A 220 16.04 -15.14 -17.16
N PRO A 221 17.17 -15.88 -17.21
CA PRO A 221 18.52 -15.32 -17.08
C PRO A 221 18.92 -14.37 -18.21
N SER A 222 18.18 -14.36 -19.34
CA SER A 222 18.35 -13.42 -20.44
C SER A 222 17.75 -12.03 -20.18
N MET A 223 16.80 -11.90 -19.26
CA MET A 223 16.11 -10.63 -18.93
C MET A 223 16.83 -9.86 -17.82
N LYS A 224 18.12 -9.58 -17.99
CA LYS A 224 18.90 -8.84 -16.98
C LYS A 224 18.58 -7.34 -17.06
N LEU A 225 18.54 -6.71 -15.89
CA LEU A 225 18.60 -5.25 -15.81
C LEU A 225 19.85 -4.77 -16.55
N LYS A 226 19.68 -3.86 -17.50
CA LYS A 226 20.81 -3.08 -17.99
C LYS A 226 21.30 -2.28 -16.78
N LYS A 227 22.58 -2.48 -16.40
CA LYS A 227 23.23 -1.54 -15.50
C LYS A 227 23.41 -0.26 -16.30
N ASP A 228 22.67 0.77 -15.91
CA ASP A 228 22.93 2.15 -16.34
C ASP A 228 24.22 2.66 -15.69
#